data_AF-A0A7I9ZSL9-F1
#
_entry.id   AF-A0A7I9ZSL9-F1
#
_cell.length_a   1.000
_cell.length_b   1.000
_cell.length_c   1.000
_cell.angle_alpha   90.00
_cell.angle_beta   90.00
_cell.angle_gamma   90.00
#
_symmetry.space_group_name_H-M   'P 1'
#
loop_
_entity.id
_entity.type
_entity.pdbx_description
1 polymer ?
#
loop_
_entity_poly.entity_id
_entity_poly.type
_entity_poly.pdbx_seq_one_letter_code
_entity_poly.pdbx_strand_id
1 'polypeptide(L)'
;MTRQNTGASGHSKRTLDALTPELEPGVRRATFPMIDEARRQFELAWSLAELHLAALAEEDFLWEPANMCWTVHRDDASVWRSDWAETEPDPVPVPTIAWLTWHIDYWWTAAIDALTAPTTFPWDAGSGRTVADTVLWVAVELTKNVSELGQLRLLRAVTGTTP
;
A
#
# COMPACT_ATOMS: atom_id res chain seq x y z
N MET A 1 -24.54 -42.94 26.32
CA MET A 1 -23.17 -42.46 26.06
C MET A 1 -22.91 -42.66 24.56
N THR A 2 -23.16 -41.65 23.71
CA THR A 2 -22.23 -40.58 23.29
C THR A 2 -21.12 -41.20 22.40
N ARG A 3 -20.88 -40.87 21.11
CA ARG A 3 -20.98 -39.61 20.35
C ARG A 3 -21.01 -39.91 18.83
N GLN A 4 -21.67 -39.04 18.07
CA GLN A 4 -21.55 -38.88 16.62
C GLN A 4 -20.16 -38.35 16.24
N ASN A 5 -19.71 -38.61 15.00
CA ASN A 5 -18.68 -37.82 14.35
C ASN A 5 -19.16 -37.45 12.93
N THR A 6 -19.69 -36.24 12.81
CA THR A 6 -20.03 -35.54 11.57
C THR A 6 -19.02 -34.43 11.34
N GLY A 7 -18.67 -34.18 10.07
CA GLY A 7 -18.14 -32.87 9.64
C GLY A 7 -16.72 -32.88 9.07
N ALA A 8 -16.60 -33.23 7.78
CA ALA A 8 -15.52 -32.70 6.96
C ALA A 8 -15.84 -31.22 6.65
N SER A 9 -15.02 -30.32 7.18
CA SER A 9 -15.14 -28.87 7.02
C SER A 9 -14.73 -28.43 5.62
N GLY A 10 -15.69 -28.37 4.70
CA GLY A 10 -15.56 -27.58 3.48
C GLY A 10 -15.59 -26.10 3.86
N HIS A 11 -14.42 -25.45 3.84
CA HIS A 11 -14.31 -24.00 4.00
C HIS A 11 -14.97 -23.33 2.80
N SER A 12 -16.23 -22.96 3.02
CA SER A 12 -17.13 -22.37 2.04
C SER A 12 -16.66 -20.97 1.66
N LYS A 13 -16.33 -20.78 0.38
CA LYS A 13 -16.21 -19.46 -0.27
C LYS A 13 -17.45 -18.55 -0.10
N ARG A 14 -18.55 -19.04 0.49
CA ARG A 14 -19.84 -18.32 0.59
C ARG A 14 -19.90 -17.19 1.62
N THR A 15 -18.91 -17.01 2.48
CA THR A 15 -19.04 -16.04 3.60
C THR A 15 -18.62 -14.61 3.23
N LEU A 16 -17.90 -14.40 2.12
CA LEU A 16 -17.51 -13.06 1.66
C LEU A 16 -18.55 -12.39 0.74
N ASP A 17 -19.38 -13.17 0.03
CA ASP A 17 -20.43 -12.62 -0.84
C ASP A 17 -21.61 -12.01 -0.05
N ALA A 18 -21.76 -12.36 1.22
CA ALA A 18 -22.90 -11.98 2.06
C ALA A 18 -22.81 -10.54 2.66
N LEU A 19 -21.72 -9.81 2.43
CA LEU A 19 -21.53 -8.45 2.95
C LEU A 19 -21.64 -7.35 1.89
N THR A 20 -21.97 -7.69 0.65
CA THR A 20 -22.36 -6.73 -0.38
C THR A 20 -23.89 -6.62 -0.42
N PRO A 21 -24.50 -5.51 0.04
CA PRO A 21 -25.91 -5.28 -0.22
C PRO A 21 -26.09 -5.19 -1.74
N GLU A 22 -26.95 -6.03 -2.31
CA GLU A 22 -27.42 -5.83 -3.69
C GLU A 22 -28.11 -4.46 -3.75
N LEU A 23 -27.54 -3.54 -4.52
CA LEU A 23 -28.07 -2.19 -4.69
C LEU A 23 -29.41 -2.25 -5.44
N GLU A 24 -30.42 -1.56 -4.92
CA GLU A 24 -31.73 -1.38 -5.57
C GLU A 24 -31.60 -1.05 -7.07
N PRO A 25 -32.43 -1.64 -7.96
CA PRO A 25 -32.38 -1.42 -9.39
C PRO A 25 -32.64 0.06 -9.71
N GLY A 26 -31.56 0.78 -10.06
CA GLY A 26 -31.59 2.22 -10.38
C GLY A 26 -30.49 3.06 -9.72
N VAL A 27 -29.83 2.54 -8.68
CA VAL A 27 -28.70 3.23 -8.04
C VAL A 27 -27.40 2.97 -8.82
N ARG A 28 -27.07 3.88 -9.75
CA ARG A 28 -25.74 3.86 -10.38
C ARG A 28 -24.67 4.16 -9.32
N ARG A 29 -23.73 3.23 -9.10
CA ARG A 29 -22.50 3.51 -8.36
C ARG A 29 -21.76 4.63 -9.08
N ALA A 30 -21.42 5.70 -8.37
CA ALA A 30 -20.43 6.64 -8.88
C ALA A 30 -19.10 5.86 -8.90
N THR A 31 -18.66 5.45 -10.08
CA THR A 31 -17.32 4.91 -10.26
C THR A 31 -16.36 6.08 -10.23
N PHE A 32 -15.29 5.98 -9.44
CA PHE A 32 -14.16 6.91 -9.48
C PHE A 32 -13.00 6.16 -10.11
N PRO A 33 -13.00 5.98 -11.45
CA PRO A 33 -12.20 4.95 -12.10
C PRO A 33 -10.71 5.09 -11.81
N MET A 34 -10.24 6.33 -11.69
CA MET A 34 -8.85 6.65 -11.38
C MET A 34 -8.44 6.24 -9.95
N ILE A 35 -9.26 6.48 -8.93
CA ILE A 35 -8.94 6.11 -7.54
C ILE A 35 -9.02 4.59 -7.38
N ASP A 36 -10.05 3.97 -7.96
CA ASP A 36 -10.19 2.51 -7.95
C ASP A 36 -9.02 1.82 -8.66
N GLU A 37 -8.57 2.39 -9.78
CA GLU A 37 -7.43 1.87 -10.53
C GLU A 37 -6.11 2.05 -9.77
N ALA A 38 -5.84 3.23 -9.22
CA ALA A 38 -4.64 3.48 -8.42
C ALA A 38 -4.54 2.54 -7.21
N ARG A 39 -5.66 2.32 -6.50
CA ARG A 39 -5.71 1.34 -5.42
C ARG A 39 -5.42 -0.07 -5.92
N ARG A 40 -6.05 -0.52 -7.02
CA ARG A 40 -5.80 -1.85 -7.56
C ARG A 40 -4.34 -2.06 -7.99
N GLN A 41 -3.73 -1.05 -8.61
CA GLN A 41 -2.32 -1.09 -8.99
C GLN A 41 -1.43 -1.24 -7.75
N PHE A 42 -1.74 -0.52 -6.67
CA PHE A 42 -1.01 -0.63 -5.41
C PHE A 42 -1.17 -2.02 -4.77
N GLU A 43 -2.40 -2.54 -4.65
CA GLU A 43 -2.67 -3.87 -4.10
C GLU A 43 -1.98 -4.98 -4.90
N LEU A 44 -1.94 -4.85 -6.23
CA LEU A 44 -1.24 -5.78 -7.10
C LEU A 44 0.27 -5.73 -6.87
N ALA A 45 0.86 -4.54 -6.83
CA ALA A 45 2.28 -4.37 -6.55
C ALA A 45 2.66 -4.93 -5.17
N TRP A 46 1.81 -4.71 -4.16
CA TRP A 46 1.99 -5.24 -2.82
C TRP A 46 1.92 -6.77 -2.79
N SER A 47 0.92 -7.36 -3.47
CA SER A 47 0.79 -8.82 -3.58
C SER A 47 2.01 -9.46 -4.26
N LEU A 48 2.57 -8.81 -5.29
CA LEU A 48 3.79 -9.27 -5.95
C LEU A 48 5.01 -9.16 -5.02
N ALA A 49 5.13 -8.07 -4.27
CA ALA A 49 6.20 -7.89 -3.30
C ALA A 49 6.13 -8.99 -2.22
N GLU A 50 4.96 -9.25 -1.64
CA GLU A 50 4.77 -10.32 -0.66
C GLU A 50 5.16 -11.68 -1.22
N LEU A 51 4.71 -12.01 -2.45
CA LEU A 51 5.01 -13.27 -3.11
C LEU A 51 6.52 -13.46 -3.32
N HIS A 52 7.21 -12.45 -3.85
CA HIS A 52 8.62 -12.57 -4.21
C HIS A 52 9.55 -12.47 -3.01
N LEU A 53 9.31 -11.54 -2.09
CA LEU A 53 10.15 -11.37 -0.91
C LEU A 53 10.05 -12.57 0.05
N ALA A 54 8.86 -13.18 0.18
CA ALA A 54 8.68 -14.37 1.03
C ALA A 54 9.43 -15.61 0.50
N ALA A 55 9.85 -15.61 -0.76
CA ALA A 55 10.56 -16.72 -1.37
C ALA A 55 12.11 -16.59 -1.28
N LEU A 56 12.63 -15.43 -0.86
CA LEU A 56 14.07 -15.17 -0.81
C LEU A 56 14.76 -15.89 0.36
N ALA A 57 15.93 -16.46 0.09
CA ALA A 57 16.89 -16.99 1.05
C ALA A 57 18.17 -16.15 1.07
N GLU A 58 19.00 -16.28 2.12
CA GLU A 58 20.23 -15.48 2.29
C GLU A 58 21.21 -15.59 1.11
N GLU A 59 21.33 -16.78 0.53
CA GLU A 59 22.17 -17.04 -0.65
C GLU A 59 21.74 -16.28 -1.90
N ASP A 60 20.45 -15.97 -2.05
CA ASP A 60 19.94 -15.20 -3.19
C ASP A 60 20.52 -13.78 -3.22
N PHE A 61 20.82 -13.21 -2.04
CA PHE A 61 21.40 -11.88 -1.91
C PHE A 61 22.88 -11.83 -2.33
N LEU A 62 23.56 -12.98 -2.36
CA LEU A 62 24.97 -13.09 -2.75
C LEU A 62 25.15 -13.42 -4.24
N TRP A 63 24.06 -13.65 -4.97
CA TRP A 63 24.11 -14.01 -6.39
C TRP A 63 24.26 -12.79 -7.30
N GLU A 64 25.27 -12.84 -8.17
CA GLU A 64 25.54 -11.84 -9.20
C GLU A 64 25.11 -12.36 -10.59
N PRO A 65 24.09 -11.74 -11.23
CA PRO A 65 23.57 -12.21 -12.52
C PRO A 65 24.45 -11.81 -13.72
N ALA A 66 25.41 -10.92 -13.55
CA ALA A 66 26.30 -10.42 -14.61
C ALA A 66 27.67 -10.02 -14.04
N ASN A 67 28.66 -9.85 -14.92
CA ASN A 67 30.01 -9.41 -14.52
C ASN A 67 30.06 -7.96 -13.98
N MET A 68 29.03 -7.16 -14.26
CA MET A 68 28.94 -5.77 -13.86
C MET A 68 27.57 -5.55 -13.23
N CYS A 69 27.54 -5.51 -11.91
CA CYS A 69 26.33 -5.42 -11.12
C CYS A 69 26.35 -4.21 -10.21
N TRP A 70 25.15 -3.71 -9.90
CA TRP A 70 24.93 -2.95 -8.68
C TRP A 70 24.51 -3.92 -7.59
N THR A 71 25.25 -3.94 -6.50
CA THR A 71 25.03 -4.81 -5.34
C THR A 71 25.23 -4.07 -4.02
N VAL A 72 25.08 -4.80 -2.92
CA VAL A 72 25.45 -4.35 -1.59
C VAL A 72 26.61 -5.21 -1.13
N HIS A 73 27.74 -4.59 -0.80
CA HIS A 73 28.95 -5.26 -0.37
C HIS A 73 29.33 -4.84 1.04
N ARG A 74 30.02 -5.73 1.74
CA ARG A 74 30.59 -5.43 3.06
C ARG A 74 31.96 -4.81 2.87
N ASP A 75 32.18 -3.63 3.43
CA ASP A 75 33.47 -2.94 3.38
C ASP A 75 34.48 -3.53 4.38
N ASP A 76 35.72 -3.02 4.36
CA ASP A 76 36.80 -3.42 5.27
C ASP A 76 36.47 -3.20 6.75
N ALA A 77 35.54 -2.28 7.05
CA ALA A 77 35.05 -2.00 8.39
C ALA A 77 33.85 -2.89 8.78
N SER A 78 33.51 -3.89 7.98
CA SER A 78 32.37 -4.78 8.19
C SER A 78 31.01 -4.07 8.13
N VAL A 79 30.92 -2.94 7.42
CA VAL A 79 29.68 -2.20 7.17
C VAL A 79 29.16 -2.53 5.78
N TRP A 80 27.87 -2.81 5.66
CA TRP A 80 27.23 -2.99 4.36
C TRP A 80 27.04 -1.65 3.66
N ARG A 81 27.54 -1.54 2.43
CA ARG A 81 27.38 -0.36 1.56
C ARG A 81 26.81 -0.80 0.23
N SER A 82 25.90 0.01 -0.29
CA SER A 82 25.38 -0.16 -1.64
C SER A 82 26.30 0.52 -2.64
N ASP A 83 26.33 0.01 -3.87
CA ASP A 83 27.08 0.60 -5.00
C ASP A 83 26.50 1.92 -5.54
N TRP A 84 25.66 2.62 -4.76
CA TRP A 84 24.94 3.80 -5.22
C TRP A 84 25.88 4.89 -5.72
N ALA A 85 25.54 5.42 -6.89
CA ALA A 85 26.19 6.55 -7.51
C ALA A 85 25.15 7.63 -7.80
N GLU A 86 25.45 8.88 -7.46
CA GLU A 86 24.58 10.03 -7.79
C GLU A 86 24.42 10.21 -9.31
N THR A 87 25.45 9.88 -10.07
CA THR A 87 25.43 9.85 -11.53
C THR A 87 25.45 8.42 -12.01
N GLU A 88 24.47 8.05 -12.83
CA GLU A 88 24.36 6.72 -13.42
C GLU A 88 25.61 6.40 -14.29
N PRO A 89 26.30 5.28 -14.04
CA PRO A 89 27.43 4.84 -14.86
C PRO A 89 27.02 4.44 -16.28
N ASP A 90 27.95 4.55 -17.23
CA ASP A 90 27.83 3.99 -18.58
C ASP A 90 28.94 2.96 -18.82
N PRO A 91 28.61 1.68 -19.07
CA PRO A 91 27.27 1.09 -19.13
C PRO A 91 26.58 0.96 -17.75
N VAL A 92 25.25 0.90 -17.75
CA VAL A 92 24.43 0.73 -16.54
C VAL A 92 24.60 -0.68 -15.96
N PRO A 93 24.99 -0.84 -14.68
CA PRO A 93 25.13 -2.17 -14.05
C PRO A 93 23.79 -2.88 -13.86
N VAL A 94 23.81 -4.22 -13.92
CA VAL A 94 22.62 -5.04 -13.65
C VAL A 94 22.35 -5.08 -12.14
N PRO A 95 21.15 -4.72 -11.66
CA PRO A 95 20.87 -4.77 -10.22
C PRO A 95 20.80 -6.22 -9.71
N THR A 96 21.45 -6.50 -8.58
CA THR A 96 21.29 -7.76 -7.83
C THR A 96 20.04 -7.73 -6.96
N ILE A 97 19.69 -8.89 -6.40
CA ILE A 97 18.63 -9.00 -5.38
C ILE A 97 18.98 -8.12 -4.17
N ALA A 98 20.21 -8.18 -3.67
CA ALA A 98 20.66 -7.36 -2.55
C ALA A 98 20.52 -5.85 -2.82
N TRP A 99 20.85 -5.42 -4.03
CA TRP A 99 20.65 -4.03 -4.44
C TRP A 99 19.18 -3.63 -4.43
N LEU A 100 18.30 -4.44 -5.04
CA LEU A 100 16.87 -4.11 -5.11
C LEU A 100 16.22 -4.07 -3.73
N THR A 101 16.57 -4.98 -2.83
CA THR A 101 16.03 -4.95 -1.46
C THR A 101 16.56 -3.76 -0.66
N TRP A 102 17.85 -3.43 -0.77
CA TRP A 102 18.38 -2.23 -0.16
C TRP A 102 17.73 -0.95 -0.72
N HIS A 103 17.49 -0.90 -2.03
CA HIS A 103 16.89 0.24 -2.69
C HIS A 103 15.42 0.43 -2.27
N ILE A 104 14.66 -0.67 -2.11
CA ILE A 104 13.33 -0.66 -1.50
C ILE A 104 13.40 -0.08 -0.09
N ASP A 105 14.26 -0.63 0.78
CA ASP A 105 14.42 -0.18 2.16
C ASP A 105 14.80 1.30 2.25
N TYR A 106 15.72 1.76 1.39
CA TYR A 106 16.17 3.14 1.35
C TYR A 106 15.03 4.12 1.07
N TRP A 107 14.25 3.87 0.01
CA TRP A 107 13.13 4.76 -0.36
C TRP A 107 12.00 4.73 0.67
N TRP A 108 11.69 3.56 1.24
CA TRP A 108 10.68 3.46 2.29
C TRP A 108 11.13 4.15 3.57
N THR A 109 12.40 4.02 3.95
CA THR A 109 12.97 4.75 5.09
C THR A 109 12.84 6.25 4.88
N ALA A 110 13.24 6.76 3.71
CA ALA A 110 13.11 8.18 3.38
C ALA A 110 11.64 8.67 3.42
N ALA A 111 10.70 7.86 2.92
CA ALA A 111 9.28 8.17 2.96
C ALA A 111 8.73 8.22 4.40
N ILE A 112 9.14 7.26 5.26
CA ILE A 112 8.77 7.22 6.67
C ILE A 112 9.37 8.41 7.42
N ASP A 113 10.63 8.74 7.19
CA ASP A 113 11.29 9.90 7.80
C ASP A 113 10.55 11.20 7.45
N ALA A 114 10.10 11.34 6.20
CA ALA A 114 9.31 12.49 5.78
C ALA A 114 7.98 12.62 6.54
N LEU A 115 7.39 11.54 7.06
CA LEU A 115 6.19 11.60 7.88
C LEU A 115 6.42 12.34 9.21
N THR A 116 7.66 12.38 9.69
CA THR A 116 8.03 13.10 10.92
C THR A 116 8.26 14.60 10.72
N ALA A 117 8.32 15.06 9.46
CA ALA A 117 8.55 16.46 9.15
C ALA A 117 7.42 17.33 9.73
N PRO A 118 7.74 18.51 10.29
CA PRO A 118 6.74 19.42 10.82
C PRO A 118 5.87 19.98 9.68
N THR A 119 4.59 20.20 9.97
CA THR A 119 3.63 20.77 9.01
C THR A 119 2.74 21.79 9.69
N THR A 120 2.33 22.81 8.93
CA THR A 120 1.36 23.80 9.38
C THR A 120 -0.01 23.59 8.74
N PHE A 121 -0.18 22.73 7.74
CA PHE A 121 -1.52 22.49 7.20
C PHE A 121 -2.16 21.28 7.90
N PRO A 122 -3.43 21.34 8.38
CA PRO A 122 -4.39 22.47 8.36
C PRO A 122 -4.41 23.31 9.66
N TRP A 123 -3.32 23.34 10.43
CA TRP A 123 -3.24 23.95 11.76
C TRP A 123 -2.52 25.32 11.76
N ASP A 124 -2.26 25.86 12.95
CA ASP A 124 -1.42 27.05 13.07
C ASP A 124 0.07 26.69 13.17
N ALA A 125 0.91 27.68 12.81
CA ALA A 125 2.34 27.62 13.04
C ALA A 125 2.63 27.45 14.55
N GLY A 126 3.47 26.48 14.90
CA GLY A 126 3.79 26.16 16.30
C GLY A 126 2.90 25.11 16.96
N SER A 127 1.96 24.50 16.22
CA SER A 127 1.12 23.40 16.72
C SER A 127 1.89 22.11 17.06
N GLY A 128 3.16 22.01 16.65
CA GLY A 128 4.01 20.83 16.88
C GLY A 128 3.59 19.58 16.08
N ARG A 129 2.74 19.75 15.05
CA ARG A 129 2.20 18.67 14.24
C ARG A 129 3.13 18.28 13.10
N THR A 130 3.00 17.03 12.68
CA THR A 130 3.82 16.39 11.64
C THR A 130 3.00 16.03 10.40
N VAL A 131 3.68 15.71 9.30
CA VAL A 131 3.02 15.20 8.09
C VAL A 131 2.17 13.95 8.39
N ALA A 132 2.62 13.08 9.32
CA ALA A 132 1.84 11.94 9.79
C ALA A 132 0.49 12.36 10.38
N ASP A 133 0.47 13.40 11.22
CA ASP A 133 -0.78 13.95 11.74
C ASP A 133 -1.70 14.40 10.60
N THR A 134 -1.16 15.01 9.54
CA THR A 134 -1.98 15.54 8.43
C THR A 134 -2.60 14.40 7.67
N VAL A 135 -1.85 13.34 7.38
CA VAL A 135 -2.36 12.13 6.73
C VAL A 135 -3.50 11.51 7.55
N LEU A 136 -3.34 11.41 8.87
CA LEU A 136 -4.39 10.91 9.76
C LEU A 136 -5.62 11.82 9.76
N TRP A 137 -5.44 13.14 9.79
CA TRP A 137 -6.54 14.10 9.69
C TRP A 137 -7.28 13.99 8.35
N VAL A 138 -6.57 13.88 7.23
CA VAL A 138 -7.17 13.68 5.90
C VAL A 138 -8.03 12.42 5.86
N ALA A 139 -7.61 11.34 6.51
CA ALA A 139 -8.41 10.12 6.59
C ALA A 139 -9.73 10.33 7.36
N VAL A 140 -9.70 11.09 8.45
CA VAL A 140 -10.90 11.46 9.21
C VAL A 140 -11.82 12.37 8.38
N GLU A 141 -11.27 13.39 7.72
CA GLU A 141 -12.05 14.28 6.86
C GLU A 141 -12.66 13.55 5.66
N LEU A 142 -11.92 12.62 5.05
CA LEU A 142 -12.46 11.76 4.00
C LEU A 142 -13.64 10.95 4.51
N THR A 143 -13.52 10.35 5.70
CA THR A 143 -14.62 9.61 6.33
C THR A 143 -15.85 10.49 6.51
N LYS A 144 -15.66 11.70 7.08
CA LYS A 144 -16.72 12.69 7.26
C LYS A 144 -17.37 13.05 5.93
N ASN A 145 -16.59 13.44 4.93
CA ASN A 145 -17.10 13.87 3.64
C ASN A 145 -17.84 12.75 2.90
N VAL A 146 -17.36 11.50 3.00
CA VAL A 146 -18.04 10.33 2.42
C VAL A 146 -19.37 10.08 3.12
N SER A 147 -19.43 10.21 4.45
CA SER A 147 -20.68 10.11 5.22
C SER A 147 -21.68 11.22 4.84
N GLU A 148 -21.24 12.48 4.75
CA GLU A 148 -22.06 13.62 4.33
C GLU A 148 -22.59 13.43 2.90
N LEU A 149 -21.74 12.97 1.97
CA LEU A 149 -22.15 12.65 0.61
C LEU A 149 -23.19 11.52 0.59
N GLY A 150 -23.03 10.50 1.43
CA GLY A 150 -24.01 9.42 1.61
C GLY A 150 -25.36 9.95 2.10
N GLN A 151 -25.36 10.80 3.12
CA GLN A 151 -26.57 11.43 3.65
C GLN A 151 -27.29 12.27 2.58
N LEU A 152 -26.55 13.11 1.84
CA LEU A 152 -27.12 13.94 0.78
C LEU A 152 -27.73 13.10 -0.35
N ARG A 153 -27.11 11.96 -0.70
CA ARG A 153 -27.68 11.01 -1.67
C ARG A 153 -29.00 10.41 -1.19
N LEU A 154 -29.09 10.04 0.09
CA LEU A 154 -30.32 9.52 0.69
C LEU A 154 -31.41 10.58 0.74
N LEU A 155 -31.09 11.80 1.18
CA LEU A 155 -32.01 12.94 1.18
C LEU A 155 -32.54 13.19 -0.24
N ARG A 156 -31.66 13.28 -1.24
CA ARG A 156 -32.06 13.46 -2.65
C ARG A 156 -32.99 12.35 -3.16
N ALA A 157 -32.77 11.11 -2.74
CA ALA A 157 -33.61 9.98 -3.15
C ALA A 157 -35.02 10.08 -2.56
N VAL A 158 -35.16 10.49 -1.29
CA VAL A 158 -36.48 10.63 -0.64
C VAL A 158 -37.18 11.94 -1.01
N THR A 159 -36.45 12.97 -1.42
CA THR A 159 -37.01 14.23 -1.92
C THR A 159 -37.32 14.20 -3.43
N GLY A 160 -37.21 13.05 -4.10
CA GLY A 160 -37.32 12.93 -5.55
C GLY A 160 -38.71 13.26 -6.13
N THR A 161 -38.76 14.29 -6.99
CA THR A 161 -39.82 14.67 -7.95
C THR A 161 -41.05 15.41 -7.38
N THR A 162 -40.93 16.72 -7.17
CA THR A 162 -41.99 17.62 -7.63
C THR A 162 -41.55 18.14 -9.00
N PRO A 163 -42.37 18.03 -10.06
CA PRO A 163 -42.09 18.71 -11.33
C PRO A 163 -41.97 20.23 -11.16
#